data_AF-A0A929BUM9-F1
#
_entry.id   AF-A0A929BUM9-F1
#
_cell.length_a   1.000
_cell.length_b   1.000
_cell.length_c   1.000
_cell.angle_alpha   90.00
_cell.angle_beta   90.00
_cell.angle_gamma   90.00
#
_symmetry.space_group_name_H-M   'P 1'
#
loop_
_entity.id
_entity.type
_entity.pdbx_description
1 polymer ?
#
loop_
_entity_poly.entity_id
_entity_poly.type
_entity_poly.pdbx_seq_one_letter_code
_entity_poly.pdbx_strand_id
1 'polypeptide(L)'
;MYRVQNITQAYSQAPWRKQLQWIGLFMLALIIVAMVAGIYLSVSAQASTAGREIQIMYAEMEEIRRNIEDMESQIAYLVSNSEMEKRAEELGFLPVESDEIFYILVPGYIKSGQANLAEPPGSTLPSIPTISPEYTQSLMDWLSERVFDPASPLVQEVEP
;
A
#
# COMPACT_ATOMS: atom_id res chain seq x y z
N MET A 1 78.81 43.27 15.33
CA MET A 1 77.79 44.12 14.66
C MET A 1 77.22 43.34 13.47
N TYR A 2 75.89 43.36 13.31
CA TYR A 2 75.05 42.92 12.16
C TYR A 2 74.88 41.42 11.80
N ARG A 3 74.00 40.75 12.57
CA ARG A 3 72.62 40.28 12.25
C ARG A 3 72.25 39.69 10.87
N VAL A 4 71.47 38.59 10.96
CA VAL A 4 70.40 38.02 10.09
C VAL A 4 70.81 37.41 8.73
N GLN A 5 70.23 36.32 8.21
CA GLN A 5 68.96 35.63 8.48
C GLN A 5 69.01 34.22 7.88
N ASN A 6 68.49 33.24 8.61
CA ASN A 6 68.11 31.94 8.07
C ASN A 6 67.05 32.15 6.98
N ILE A 7 67.30 31.69 5.75
CA ILE A 7 66.21 31.36 4.83
C ILE A 7 66.50 29.97 4.28
N THR A 8 65.99 29.00 5.03
CA THR A 8 65.58 27.70 4.52
C THR A 8 64.71 27.91 3.29
N GLN A 9 65.32 27.90 2.10
CA GLN A 9 64.56 27.75 0.87
C GLN A 9 64.46 26.25 0.58
N ALA A 10 63.83 25.57 1.53
CA ALA A 10 63.36 24.20 1.37
C ALA A 10 62.37 24.22 0.21
N TYR A 11 62.76 23.54 -0.87
CA TYR A 11 61.94 23.00 -1.94
C TYR A 11 60.45 23.33 -1.77
N SER A 12 60.02 24.48 -2.30
CA SER A 12 58.60 24.79 -2.42
C SER A 12 58.04 23.71 -3.33
N GLN A 13 57.38 22.73 -2.72
CA GLN A 13 56.83 21.58 -3.41
C GLN A 13 56.03 22.08 -4.60
N ALA A 14 56.35 21.57 -5.80
CA ALA A 14 55.77 22.00 -7.07
C ALA A 14 54.26 22.27 -6.92
N PRO A 15 53.83 23.55 -6.94
CA PRO A 15 52.46 23.93 -6.59
C PRO A 15 51.41 23.33 -7.54
N TRP A 16 51.84 22.79 -8.70
CA TRP A 16 50.96 22.06 -9.62
C TRP A 16 50.22 20.92 -8.92
N ARG A 17 50.86 20.21 -7.96
CA ARG A 17 50.27 18.99 -7.37
C ARG A 17 49.04 19.32 -6.54
N LYS A 18 49.08 20.43 -5.82
CA LYS A 18 47.94 20.97 -5.06
C LYS A 18 46.81 21.36 -6.01
N GLN A 19 47.11 22.06 -7.11
CA GLN A 19 46.10 22.47 -8.10
C GLN A 19 45.40 21.27 -8.76
N LEU A 20 46.15 20.26 -9.19
CA LEU A 20 45.59 19.02 -9.75
C LEU A 20 44.74 18.25 -8.72
N GLN A 21 45.16 18.23 -7.45
CA GLN A 21 44.41 17.55 -6.38
C GLN A 21 43.06 18.22 -6.11
N TRP A 22 42.99 19.55 -6.14
CA TRP A 22 41.73 20.29 -5.98
C TRP A 22 40.78 20.08 -7.17
N ILE A 23 41.32 20.05 -8.40
CA ILE A 23 40.54 19.71 -9.60
C ILE A 23 39.99 18.29 -9.51
N GLY A 24 40.83 17.32 -9.11
CA GLY A 24 40.40 15.94 -8.91
C GLY A 24 39.34 15.78 -7.83
N LEU A 25 39.47 16.51 -6.71
CA LEU A 25 38.50 16.49 -5.63
C LEU A 25 37.17 17.12 -6.04
N PHE A 26 37.20 18.22 -6.80
CA PHE A 26 35.99 18.82 -7.37
C PHE A 26 35.30 17.85 -8.35
N MET A 27 36.06 17.17 -9.21
CA MET A 27 35.52 16.20 -10.15
C MET A 27 34.93 14.98 -9.45
N LEU A 28 35.58 14.49 -8.38
CA LEU A 28 35.06 13.42 -7.54
C LEU A 28 33.73 13.85 -6.88
N ALA A 29 33.67 15.05 -6.32
CA ALA A 29 32.45 15.58 -5.71
C ALA A 29 31.31 15.68 -6.74
N LEU A 30 31.60 16.14 -7.96
CA LEU A 30 30.63 16.21 -9.05
C LEU A 30 30.08 14.82 -9.40
N ILE A 31 30.94 13.80 -9.50
CA ILE A 31 30.55 12.42 -9.78
C ILE A 31 29.63 11.88 -8.68
N ILE A 32 29.98 12.12 -7.42
CA ILE A 32 29.15 11.70 -6.27
C ILE A 32 27.77 12.37 -6.34
N VAL A 33 27.71 13.67 -6.58
CA VAL A 33 26.43 14.40 -6.74
C VAL A 33 25.62 13.84 -7.91
N ALA A 34 26.25 13.58 -9.06
CA ALA A 34 25.59 13.01 -10.22
C ALA A 34 25.06 11.60 -9.95
N MET A 35 25.80 10.78 -9.19
CA MET A 35 25.37 9.45 -8.79
C MET A 35 24.13 9.50 -7.89
N VAL A 36 24.15 10.37 -6.86
CA VAL A 36 23.00 10.57 -5.97
C VAL A 36 21.79 11.08 -6.75
N ALA A 37 21.97 12.04 -7.64
CA ALA A 37 20.90 12.56 -8.49
C ALA A 37 20.32 11.47 -9.42
N GLY A 38 21.16 10.62 -10.00
CA GLY A 38 20.73 9.50 -10.83
C GLY A 38 19.91 8.47 -10.07
N ILE A 39 20.36 8.08 -8.87
CA ILE A 39 19.62 7.16 -7.99
C ILE A 39 18.27 7.77 -7.59
N TYR A 40 18.25 9.03 -7.17
CA TYR A 40 17.03 9.73 -6.78
C TYR A 40 16.00 9.79 -7.91
N LEU A 41 16.47 10.08 -9.14
CA LEU A 41 15.61 10.11 -10.32
C LEU A 41 15.08 8.72 -10.68
N SER A 42 15.91 7.68 -10.59
CA SER A 42 15.51 6.29 -10.87
C SER A 42 14.44 5.79 -9.89
N VAL A 43 14.61 6.07 -8.59
CA VAL A 43 13.64 5.67 -7.55
C VAL A 43 12.33 6.44 -7.74
N SER A 44 12.40 7.75 -8.01
CA SER A 44 11.22 8.58 -8.27
C SER A 44 10.42 8.09 -9.50
N ALA A 45 11.12 7.68 -10.56
CA ALA A 45 10.49 7.12 -11.76
C ALA A 45 9.78 5.79 -11.46
N GLN A 46 10.41 4.87 -10.74
CA GLN A 46 9.84 3.58 -10.38
C GLN A 46 8.65 3.71 -9.43
N ALA A 47 8.75 4.61 -8.44
CA ALA A 47 7.65 4.95 -7.53
C ALA A 47 6.45 5.56 -8.28
N SER A 48 6.71 6.37 -9.31
CA SER A 48 5.65 6.98 -10.13
C SER A 48 4.87 5.95 -10.96
N THR A 49 5.52 4.91 -11.47
CA THR A 49 4.83 3.83 -12.20
C THR A 49 3.98 2.98 -11.27
N ALA A 50 4.53 2.53 -10.13
CA ALA A 50 3.77 1.75 -9.15
C ALA A 50 2.59 2.56 -8.57
N GLY A 51 2.79 3.86 -8.30
CA GLY A 51 1.73 4.74 -7.82
C GLY A 51 0.59 4.94 -8.82
N ARG A 52 0.87 4.90 -10.13
CA ARG A 52 -0.17 4.95 -11.18
C ARG A 52 -1.00 3.67 -11.21
N GLU A 53 -0.35 2.52 -11.13
CA GLU A 53 -1.03 1.23 -11.10
C GLU A 53 -1.99 1.14 -9.90
N ILE A 54 -1.52 1.59 -8.73
CA ILE A 54 -2.33 1.68 -7.51
C ILE A 54 -3.56 2.58 -7.73
N GLN A 55 -3.39 3.74 -8.37
CA GLN A 55 -4.51 4.64 -8.67
C GLN A 55 -5.53 4.01 -9.62
N ILE A 56 -5.08 3.24 -10.61
CA ILE A 56 -5.96 2.50 -11.53
C ILE A 56 -6.76 1.46 -10.75
N MET A 57 -6.11 0.65 -9.93
CA MET A 57 -6.78 -0.35 -9.09
C MET A 57 -7.82 0.29 -8.14
N TYR A 58 -7.51 1.45 -7.54
CA TYR A 58 -8.48 2.18 -6.72
C TYR A 58 -9.68 2.68 -7.53
N ALA A 59 -9.47 3.15 -8.76
CA ALA A 59 -10.55 3.58 -9.64
C ALA A 59 -11.46 2.40 -10.03
N GLU A 60 -10.88 1.24 -10.34
CA GLU A 60 -11.61 0.00 -10.62
C GLU A 60 -12.41 -0.48 -9.40
N MET A 61 -11.80 -0.46 -8.21
CA MET A 61 -12.47 -0.83 -6.96
C MET A 61 -13.69 0.05 -6.69
N GLU A 62 -13.54 1.37 -6.88
CA GLU A 62 -14.64 2.30 -6.68
C GLU A 62 -15.76 2.12 -7.72
N GLU A 63 -15.42 1.76 -8.96
CA GLU A 63 -16.41 1.41 -9.98
C GLU A 63 -17.22 0.16 -9.60
N ILE A 64 -16.53 -0.90 -9.18
CA ILE A 64 -17.18 -2.13 -8.72
C ILE A 64 -18.08 -1.86 -7.52
N ARG A 65 -17.61 -1.07 -6.55
CA ARG A 65 -18.39 -0.70 -5.36
C ARG A 65 -19.67 0.03 -5.71
N ARG A 66 -19.60 1.02 -6.61
CA ARG A 66 -20.80 1.73 -7.10
C ARG A 66 -21.79 0.77 -7.79
N ASN A 67 -21.31 -0.19 -8.56
CA ASN A 67 -22.17 -1.19 -9.22
C ASN A 67 -22.87 -2.10 -8.19
N ILE A 68 -22.18 -2.50 -7.12
CA ILE A 68 -22.78 -3.27 -6.03
C ILE A 68 -23.88 -2.45 -5.34
N GLU A 69 -23.58 -1.20 -4.97
CA GLU A 69 -24.54 -0.31 -4.30
C GLU A 69 -25.79 -0.06 -5.17
N ASP A 70 -25.62 0.07 -6.49
CA ASP A 70 -26.73 0.18 -7.45
C ASP A 70 -27.56 -1.11 -7.52
N MET A 71 -26.91 -2.28 -7.64
CA MET A 71 -27.60 -3.58 -7.66
C MET A 71 -28.34 -3.87 -6.36
N GLU A 72 -27.75 -3.55 -5.21
CA GLU A 72 -28.40 -3.67 -3.90
C GLU A 72 -29.64 -2.78 -3.81
N SER A 73 -29.54 -1.55 -4.32
CA SER A 73 -30.68 -0.62 -4.41
C SER A 73 -31.80 -1.17 -5.29
N GLN A 74 -31.46 -1.79 -6.43
CA GLN A 74 -32.42 -2.44 -7.31
C GLN A 74 -33.10 -3.63 -6.64
N ILE A 75 -32.34 -4.48 -5.94
CA ILE A 75 -32.90 -5.62 -5.19
C ILE A 75 -33.84 -5.11 -4.10
N ALA A 76 -33.42 -4.11 -3.32
CA ALA A 76 -34.23 -3.52 -2.25
C ALA A 76 -35.56 -2.97 -2.81
N TYR A 77 -35.52 -2.34 -3.98
CA TYR A 77 -36.74 -1.90 -4.67
C TYR A 77 -37.62 -3.07 -5.10
N LEU A 78 -37.06 -4.10 -5.75
CA LEU A 78 -37.81 -5.26 -6.25
C LEU A 78 -38.40 -6.16 -5.15
N VAL A 79 -37.77 -6.19 -3.99
CA VAL A 79 -38.19 -6.94 -2.79
C VAL A 79 -38.95 -6.04 -1.81
N SER A 80 -39.16 -4.76 -2.14
CA SER A 80 -39.98 -3.89 -1.33
C SER A 80 -41.41 -4.43 -1.26
N ASN A 81 -42.05 -4.30 -0.09
CA ASN A 81 -43.39 -4.80 0.13
C ASN A 81 -44.37 -4.30 -0.94
N SER A 82 -44.27 -3.03 -1.34
CA SER A 82 -45.13 -2.44 -2.37
C SER A 82 -44.96 -3.09 -3.74
N GLU A 83 -43.72 -3.33 -4.20
CA GLU A 83 -43.49 -3.96 -5.51
C GLU A 83 -43.83 -5.46 -5.49
N MET A 84 -43.59 -6.12 -4.35
CA MET A 84 -44.00 -7.52 -4.16
C MET A 84 -45.51 -7.68 -4.10
N GLU A 85 -46.23 -6.82 -3.37
CA GLU A 85 -47.69 -6.81 -3.27
C GLU A 85 -48.32 -6.56 -4.64
N LYS A 86 -47.85 -5.54 -5.36
CA LYS A 86 -48.29 -5.27 -6.73
C LYS A 86 -48.11 -6.49 -7.65
N ARG A 87 -46.94 -7.15 -7.60
CA ARG A 87 -46.68 -8.36 -8.38
C ARG A 87 -47.59 -9.52 -7.95
N ALA A 88 -47.91 -9.63 -6.67
CA ALA A 88 -48.81 -10.65 -6.17
C ALA A 88 -50.25 -10.42 -6.68
N GLU A 89 -50.73 -9.18 -6.64
CA GLU A 89 -52.02 -8.78 -7.21
C GLU A 89 -52.10 -9.05 -8.72
N GLU A 90 -51.05 -8.70 -9.48
CA GLU A 90 -50.95 -8.97 -10.92
C GLU A 90 -50.99 -10.48 -11.25
N LEU A 91 -50.50 -11.33 -10.35
CA LEU A 91 -50.56 -12.79 -10.45
C LEU A 91 -51.90 -13.38 -9.98
N GLY A 92 -52.82 -12.55 -9.48
CA GLY A 92 -54.13 -12.96 -8.98
C GLY A 92 -54.13 -13.52 -7.55
N PHE A 93 -53.06 -13.26 -6.78
CA PHE A 93 -53.08 -13.53 -5.35
C PHE A 93 -53.98 -12.55 -4.63
N LEU A 94 -54.59 -13.01 -3.55
CA LEU A 94 -55.43 -12.22 -2.66
C LEU A 94 -54.85 -12.27 -1.24
N PRO A 95 -55.00 -11.20 -0.44
CA PRO A 95 -54.63 -11.24 0.96
C PRO A 95 -55.45 -12.32 1.69
N VAL A 96 -54.77 -13.12 2.50
CA VAL A 96 -55.40 -14.25 3.22
C VAL A 96 -56.18 -13.75 4.43
N GLU A 97 -57.40 -14.24 4.63
CA GLU A 97 -58.17 -13.97 5.85
C GLU A 97 -57.79 -14.94 6.99
N SER A 98 -58.09 -14.56 8.23
CA SER A 98 -57.64 -15.33 9.42
C SER A 98 -58.26 -16.72 9.53
N ASP A 99 -59.41 -16.93 8.92
CA ASP A 99 -60.16 -18.19 8.87
C ASP A 99 -59.70 -19.14 7.75
N GLU A 100 -58.88 -18.66 6.82
CA GLU A 100 -58.34 -19.44 5.70
C GLU A 100 -56.95 -20.08 6.02
N ILE A 101 -56.43 -19.85 7.22
CA ILE A 101 -55.09 -20.31 7.63
C ILE A 101 -55.15 -21.75 8.17
N PHE A 102 -54.57 -22.68 7.43
CA PHE A 102 -54.42 -24.09 7.85
C PHE A 102 -52.98 -24.39 8.31
N TYR A 103 -52.84 -24.86 9.55
CA TYR A 103 -51.54 -25.24 10.12
C TYR A 103 -51.25 -26.72 9.87
N ILE A 104 -50.12 -26.99 9.22
CA ILE A 104 -49.63 -28.35 9.00
C ILE A 104 -48.40 -28.59 9.87
N LEU A 105 -48.40 -29.68 10.62
CA LEU A 105 -47.24 -30.13 11.39
C LEU A 105 -46.24 -30.77 10.43
N VAL A 106 -45.10 -30.11 10.19
CA VAL A 106 -44.00 -30.66 9.39
C VAL A 106 -43.05 -31.42 10.33
N PRO A 107 -42.97 -32.76 10.27
CA PRO A 107 -42.06 -33.53 11.12
C PRO A 107 -40.60 -33.12 10.86
N GLY A 108 -39.84 -32.83 11.92
CA GLY A 108 -38.45 -32.39 11.80
C GLY A 108 -38.27 -30.90 11.50
N TYR A 109 -39.33 -30.08 11.59
CA TYR A 109 -39.19 -28.63 11.48
C TYR A 109 -38.32 -28.07 12.60
N ILE A 110 -37.12 -27.64 12.23
CA ILE A 110 -36.23 -26.88 13.11
C ILE A 110 -36.66 -25.42 12.97
N LYS A 111 -37.24 -24.86 14.02
CA LYS A 111 -37.56 -23.42 14.06
C LYS A 111 -36.28 -22.66 13.72
N SER A 112 -36.26 -21.93 12.60
CA SER A 112 -35.17 -20.99 12.32
C SER A 112 -35.09 -20.08 13.54
N GLY A 113 -33.97 -20.15 14.26
CA GLY A 113 -33.71 -19.30 15.42
C GLY A 113 -34.06 -17.87 15.04
N GLN A 114 -34.68 -17.14 15.98
CA GLN A 114 -35.09 -15.74 15.76
C GLN A 114 -34.00 -15.02 14.97
N ALA A 115 -34.36 -14.41 13.84
CA ALA A 115 -33.42 -13.66 13.03
C ALA A 115 -32.71 -12.68 13.97
N ASN A 116 -31.43 -12.92 14.23
CA ASN A 116 -30.66 -12.01 15.05
C ASN A 116 -30.44 -10.77 14.18
N LEU A 117 -31.29 -9.76 14.37
CA LEU A 117 -31.23 -8.50 13.63
C LEU A 117 -29.99 -7.68 14.01
N ALA A 118 -29.18 -8.15 14.96
CA ALA A 118 -27.86 -7.62 15.23
C ALA A 118 -26.83 -8.32 14.32
N GLU A 119 -26.12 -7.52 13.53
CA GLU A 119 -24.89 -7.91 12.85
C GLU A 119 -23.96 -8.63 13.85
N PRO A 120 -23.48 -9.86 13.57
CA PRO A 120 -22.50 -10.50 14.43
C PRO A 120 -21.28 -9.59 14.58
N PRO A 121 -20.85 -9.22 15.81
CA PRO A 121 -19.63 -8.45 15.99
C PRO A 121 -18.43 -9.33 15.61
N GLY A 122 -17.98 -9.25 14.35
CA GLY A 122 -16.72 -9.87 13.93
C GLY A 122 -16.60 -10.39 12.49
N SER A 123 -17.61 -10.29 11.62
CA SER A 123 -17.56 -10.98 10.31
C SER A 123 -16.66 -10.37 9.24
N THR A 124 -15.97 -9.26 9.50
CA THR A 124 -14.95 -8.73 8.59
C THR A 124 -13.78 -8.16 9.41
N LEU A 125 -12.90 -9.03 9.90
CA LEU A 125 -11.52 -8.60 10.11
C LEU A 125 -10.91 -8.56 8.70
N PRO A 126 -10.66 -7.37 8.11
CA PRO A 126 -9.82 -7.33 6.91
C PRO A 126 -8.51 -8.03 7.28
N SER A 127 -8.13 -9.06 6.51
CA SER A 127 -6.78 -9.61 6.61
C SER A 127 -5.84 -8.43 6.49
N ILE A 128 -5.18 -8.07 7.59
CA ILE A 128 -4.17 -7.02 7.57
C ILE A 128 -3.10 -7.57 6.62
N PRO A 129 -2.88 -6.95 5.45
CA PRO A 129 -1.86 -7.41 4.54
C PRO A 129 -0.54 -7.42 5.33
N THR A 130 0.07 -8.59 5.48
CA THR A 130 1.38 -8.72 6.10
C THR A 130 2.38 -8.20 5.08
N ILE A 131 2.56 -6.88 5.07
CA ILE A 131 3.56 -6.22 4.23
C ILE A 131 4.93 -6.70 4.74
N SER A 132 5.77 -7.25 3.86
CA SER A 132 7.11 -7.67 4.26
C SER A 132 7.93 -6.46 4.74
N PRO A 133 8.75 -6.62 5.79
CA PRO A 133 9.48 -5.51 6.42
C PRO A 133 10.40 -4.76 5.45
N GLU A 134 10.84 -5.41 4.37
CA GLU A 134 11.63 -4.81 3.29
C GLU A 134 10.94 -3.62 2.61
N TYR A 135 9.60 -3.62 2.53
CA TYR A 135 8.82 -2.50 1.96
C TYR A 135 8.48 -1.43 3.00
N THR A 136 8.72 -1.68 4.28
CA THR A 136 8.51 -0.71 5.37
C THR A 136 9.83 -0.06 5.82
N GLN A 137 10.98 -0.60 5.40
CA GLN A 137 12.29 -0.05 5.72
C GLN A 137 12.51 1.30 5.02
N SER A 138 12.99 2.30 5.76
CA SER A 138 13.40 3.58 5.20
C SER A 138 14.61 3.39 4.30
N LEU A 139 14.64 4.07 3.15
CA LEU A 139 15.80 4.10 2.25
C LEU A 139 17.10 4.52 2.96
N MET A 140 16.98 5.37 3.99
CA MET A 140 18.13 5.78 4.79
C MET A 140 18.63 4.67 5.72
N ASP A 141 17.72 3.84 6.25
CA ASP A 141 18.09 2.71 7.10
C ASP A 141 18.80 1.64 6.27
N TRP A 142 18.26 1.28 5.11
CA TRP A 142 18.90 0.34 4.17
C TRP A 142 20.28 0.83 3.72
N LEU A 143 20.40 2.12 3.38
CA LEU A 143 21.67 2.70 2.96
C LEU A 143 22.71 2.66 4.09
N SER A 144 22.26 2.90 5.33
CA SER A 144 23.14 2.87 6.49
C SER A 144 23.73 1.47 6.72
N GLU A 145 22.88 0.45 6.63
CA GLU A 145 23.24 -0.95 6.80
C GLU A 145 24.20 -1.42 5.70
N ARG A 146 24.00 -1.00 4.45
CA ARG A 146 24.83 -1.43 3.32
C ARG A 146 26.19 -0.75 3.23
N VAL A 147 26.31 0.50 3.69
CA VAL A 147 27.52 1.32 3.54
C VAL A 147 28.39 1.34 4.78
N PHE A 148 27.78 1.30 5.98
CA PHE A 148 28.52 1.41 7.24
C PHE A 148 28.68 0.09 7.99
N ASP A 149 27.94 -0.96 7.61
CA ASP A 149 28.07 -2.29 8.20
C ASP A 149 28.30 -3.39 7.14
N PRO A 150 29.52 -3.48 6.55
CA PRO A 150 29.85 -4.54 5.60
C PRO A 150 29.92 -5.94 6.26
N ALA A 151 29.61 -6.08 7.56
CA ALA A 151 29.73 -7.32 8.32
C ALA A 151 28.38 -7.99 8.68
N SER A 152 27.26 -7.55 8.11
CA SER A 152 26.02 -8.32 8.19
C SER A 152 26.14 -9.58 7.31
N PRO A 153 26.18 -10.79 7.89
CA PRO A 153 26.22 -12.01 7.10
C PRO A 153 24.96 -12.09 6.26
N LEU A 154 25.14 -12.45 4.99
CA LEU A 154 24.06 -12.75 4.06
C LEU A 154 23.15 -13.80 4.70
N VAL A 155 21.88 -13.45 4.87
CA VAL A 155 20.73 -14.36 4.82
C VAL A 155 20.90 -15.62 5.67
N GLN A 156 20.35 -15.62 6.88
CA GLN A 156 20.13 -16.86 7.61
C GLN A 156 18.65 -17.25 7.56
N GLU A 157 18.44 -18.36 6.86
CA GLU A 157 17.35 -19.34 6.94
C GLU A 157 15.91 -18.88 6.68
N VAL A 158 15.51 -19.10 5.41
CA VAL A 158 14.24 -19.74 5.12
C VAL A 158 14.23 -21.13 5.78
N GLU A 159 13.46 -21.30 6.85
CA GLU A 159 12.94 -22.61 7.26
C GLU A 159 11.41 -22.62 7.09
N PRO A 160 10.82 -23.79 6.77
CA PRO A 160 9.48 -23.95 6.19
C PRO A 160 8.32 -23.67 7.15
#